data_AF-A0A1A8HPJ2-F1
#
_entry.id   AF-A0A1A8HPJ2-F1
#
_cell.length_a   1.000
_cell.length_b   1.000
_cell.length_c   1.000
_cell.angle_alpha   90.00
_cell.angle_beta   90.00
_cell.angle_gamma   90.00
#
_symmetry.space_group_name_H-M   'P 1'
#
loop_
_entity.id
_entity.type
_entity.pdbx_description
1 polymer ?
#
loop_
_entity_poly.entity_id
_entity_poly.type
_entity_poly.pdbx_seq_one_letter_code
_entity_poly.pdbx_strand_id
1 'polypeptide(L)' 'SNVAMSHGLGHFFSCRGIALAIQHFWERGHRHISALVPQWRQKSDQRIKEQHYLTELQKLGLLSYTPSREV' A
#
# COMPACT_ATOMS: atom_id res chain seq x y z
N SER A 1 2.11 0.30 -5.83
CA SER A 1 0.84 -0.03 -6.54
C SER A 1 0.78 -1.44 -7.11
N ASN A 2 1.83 -1.93 -7.76
CA ASN A 2 1.83 -3.22 -8.47
C ASN A 2 1.50 -4.41 -7.55
N VAL A 3 2.10 -4.45 -6.35
CA VAL A 3 1.84 -5.48 -5.34
C VAL A 3 0.35 -5.56 -4.99
N ALA A 4 -0.28 -4.43 -4.70
CA ALA A 4 -1.70 -4.36 -4.35
C ALA A 4 -2.61 -4.84 -5.48
N MET A 5 -2.32 -4.47 -6.73
CA MET A 5 -3.09 -4.92 -7.89
C MET A 5 -2.87 -6.40 -8.19
N SER A 6 -1.64 -6.91 -8.04
CA SER A 6 -1.33 -8.32 -8.25
C SER A 6 -2.00 -9.20 -7.21
N HIS A 7 -1.96 -8.79 -5.94
CA HIS A 7 -2.65 -9.48 -4.85
C HIS A 7 -4.19 -9.46 -5.02
N GLY A 8 -4.74 -8.38 -5.57
CA GLY A 8 -6.16 -8.30 -5.95
C GLY A 8 -6.50 -8.94 -7.30
N LEU A 9 -5.60 -9.77 -7.87
CA LEU A 9 -5.76 -10.47 -9.14
C LEU A 9 -6.15 -9.57 -10.32
N GLY A 10 -5.68 -8.31 -10.31
CA GLY A 10 -6.01 -7.30 -11.31
C GLY A 10 -7.41 -6.70 -11.19
N HIS A 11 -8.27 -7.22 -10.30
CA HIS A 11 -9.66 -6.76 -10.16
C HIS A 11 -9.81 -5.58 -9.21
N PHE A 12 -9.01 -5.53 -8.15
CA PHE A 12 -9.08 -4.49 -7.13
C PHE A 12 -7.70 -4.21 -6.54
N PHE A 13 -7.58 -3.07 -5.88
CA PHE A 13 -6.38 -2.67 -5.17
C PHE A 13 -6.44 -3.21 -3.74
N SER A 14 -5.68 -4.25 -3.44
CA SER A 14 -5.62 -4.83 -2.10
C SER A 14 -4.52 -4.18 -1.26
N CYS A 15 -4.92 -3.37 -0.26
CA CYS A 15 -3.96 -2.75 0.65
C CYS A 15 -3.27 -3.78 1.55
N ARG A 16 -3.98 -4.87 1.89
CA ARG A 16 -3.40 -6.01 2.62
C ARG A 16 -2.23 -6.65 1.88
N GLY A 17 -2.27 -6.71 0.54
CA GLY A 17 -1.14 -7.20 -0.26
C GLY A 17 0.16 -6.43 -0.01
N ILE A 18 0.07 -5.11 0.22
CA ILE A 18 1.24 -4.28 0.57
C ILE A 18 1.75 -4.65 1.96
N ALA A 19 0.84 -4.78 2.94
CA ALA A 19 1.19 -5.15 4.30
C ALA A 19 1.89 -6.52 4.37
N LEU A 20 1.38 -7.52 3.65
CA LEU A 20 1.99 -8.85 3.55
C LEU A 20 3.40 -8.81 2.94
N ALA A 21 3.58 -8.01 1.87
CA ALA A 21 4.90 -7.87 1.26
C ALA A 21 5.90 -7.20 2.22
N ILE A 22 5.49 -6.15 2.93
CA ILE A 22 6.35 -5.49 3.93
C ILE A 22 6.68 -6.45 5.07
N GLN A 23 5.68 -7.16 5.59
CA GLN A 23 5.85 -8.17 6.64
C GLN A 23 6.87 -9.24 6.23
N HIS A 24 6.79 -9.73 4.99
CA HIS A 24 7.72 -10.73 4.46
C HIS A 24 9.20 -10.28 4.56
N PHE A 25 9.49 -9.02 4.18
CA PHE A 25 10.85 -8.48 4.31
C PHE A 25 11.20 -8.17 5.77
N TRP A 26 10.24 -7.71 6.56
CA TRP A 26 10.42 -7.40 7.97
C TRP A 26 10.81 -8.63 8.80
N GLU A 27 10.14 -9.77 8.57
CA GLU A 27 10.44 -11.04 9.23
C GLU A 27 11.83 -11.58 8.88
N ARG A 28 12.39 -11.18 7.74
CA ARG A 28 13.76 -11.51 7.31
C ARG A 28 14.82 -10.54 7.83
N GLY A 29 14.43 -9.60 8.68
CA GLY A 29 15.34 -8.63 9.29
C GLY A 29 15.58 -7.36 8.47
N HIS A 30 14.93 -7.20 7.31
CA HIS A 30 15.00 -5.94 6.58
C HIS A 30 14.20 -4.87 7.35
N ARG A 31 14.88 -3.77 7.70
CA ARG A 31 14.26 -2.62 8.40
C ARG A 31 14.15 -1.38 7.53
N HIS A 32 14.97 -1.28 6.48
CA HIS A 32 14.93 -0.18 5.53
C HIS A 32 14.00 -0.53 4.35
N ILE A 33 12.70 -0.46 4.60
CA ILE A 33 11.65 -0.77 3.62
C ILE A 33 10.72 0.44 3.51
N SER A 34 10.40 0.85 2.29
CA SER A 34 9.38 1.88 2.05
C SER A 34 8.53 1.51 0.85
N ALA A 35 7.21 1.52 1.03
CA ALA A 35 6.24 1.36 -0.03
C ALA A 35 5.82 2.73 -0.58
N LEU A 36 5.87 2.89 -1.91
CA LEU A 36 5.40 4.09 -2.58
C LEU A 36 3.98 3.89 -3.12
N VAL A 37 3.07 4.77 -2.72
CA VAL A 37 1.67 4.77 -3.15
C VAL A 37 1.25 6.18 -3.57
N PRO A 38 0.57 6.37 -4.72
CA PRO A 38 0.05 7.68 -5.10
C PRO A 38 -0.96 8.25 -4.11
N GLN A 39 -0.90 9.55 -3.83
CA GLN A 39 -1.77 10.23 -2.85
C GLN A 39 -3.27 10.07 -3.17
N TRP A 40 -3.66 10.03 -4.45
CA TRP A 40 -5.07 9.82 -4.85
C TRP A 40 -5.66 8.48 -4.36
N ARG A 41 -4.83 7.48 -4.03
CA ARG A 41 -5.29 6.21 -3.44
C ARG A 41 -5.79 6.35 -1.99
N GLN A 42 -5.66 7.53 -1.39
CA GLN A 42 -6.29 7.85 -0.11
C GLN A 42 -7.78 8.12 -0.23
N LYS A 43 -8.28 8.41 -1.44
CA LYS A 43 -9.71 8.62 -1.65
C LYS A 43 -10.45 7.29 -1.57
N SER A 44 -11.64 7.32 -0.98
CA SER A 44 -12.50 6.14 -0.90
C SER A 44 -12.95 5.74 -2.30
N ASP A 45 -12.59 4.54 -2.73
CA ASP A 45 -13.00 3.91 -3.98
C ASP A 45 -13.45 2.48 -3.65
N GLN A 46 -14.57 2.04 -4.20
CA GLN A 46 -15.12 0.70 -3.99
C GLN A 46 -14.13 -0.41 -4.39
N ARG A 47 -13.20 -0.12 -5.30
CA ARG A 47 -12.14 -1.03 -5.77
C ARG A 47 -10.89 -0.99 -4.90
N ILE A 48 -10.82 -0.15 -3.87
CA ILE A 48 -9.74 -0.19 -2.87
C ILE A 48 -10.24 -0.95 -1.66
N LYS A 49 -9.57 -2.05 -1.32
CA LYS A 49 -9.94 -2.91 -0.19
C LYS A 49 -8.96 -2.75 0.96
N GLU A 50 -9.50 -2.79 2.18
CA GLU A 50 -8.73 -2.80 3.43
C GLU A 50 -7.82 -1.57 3.60
N GLN A 51 -8.35 -0.38 3.27
CA GLN A 51 -7.58 0.87 3.20
C GLN A 51 -6.90 1.26 4.53
N HIS A 52 -7.39 0.76 5.68
CA HIS A 52 -6.79 0.97 6.99
C HIS A 52 -5.29 0.59 7.03
N TYR A 53 -4.86 -0.43 6.28
CA TYR A 53 -3.45 -0.80 6.18
C TYR A 53 -2.58 0.32 5.64
N LEU A 54 -3.06 1.14 4.69
CA LEU A 54 -2.25 2.25 4.18
C LEU A 54 -1.99 3.28 5.28
N THR A 55 -3.00 3.56 6.11
CA THR A 55 -2.89 4.48 7.25
C THR A 55 -1.94 3.95 8.32
N GLU A 56 -2.03 2.66 8.65
CA GLU A 56 -1.14 2.02 9.63
C GLU A 56 0.30 2.00 9.15
N LEU A 57 0.54 1.58 7.90
CA LEU A 57 1.88 1.54 7.32
C LEU A 57 2.50 2.94 7.20
N GLN A 58 1.69 3.96 6.87
CA GLN A 58 2.16 5.34 6.86
C GLN A 58 2.58 5.81 8.26
N LYS A 59 1.77 5.53 9.29
CA LYS A 59 2.11 5.89 10.69
C LYS A 59 3.40 5.23 11.16
N LEU A 60 3.68 4.01 10.69
CA LEU A 60 4.91 3.28 10.98
C LEU A 60 6.12 3.75 10.15
N GLY A 61 5.95 4.69 9.22
CA GLY A 61 7.01 5.14 8.32
C GLY A 61 7.37 4.14 7.21
N LEU A 62 6.56 3.10 7.02
CA LEU A 62 6.76 2.03 6.04
C LEU A 62 6.11 2.31 4.69
N LEU A 63 5.30 3.36 4.61
CA LEU A 63 4.63 3.81 3.40
C LEU A 63 4.77 5.32 3.25
N SER A 64 5.15 5.76 2.06
CA SER A 64 5.19 7.17 1.67
C SER A 64 4.25 7.43 0.51
N TYR A 65 3.50 8.53 0.60
CA TYR A 65 2.65 8.97 -0.48
C TYR A 65 3.42 9.79 -1.50
N THR A 66 3.34 9.40 -2.76
CA THR A 66 3.89 10.20 -3.87
C THR A 66 2.85 11.23 -4.30
N PRO A 67 3.25 12.49 -4.59
CA PRO A 67 2.33 13.53 -5.03
C PRO A 67 1.52 13.10 -6.25
N SER A 68 0.24 13.47 -6.28
CA SER A 68 -0.63 13.25 -7.43
C SER A 68 -1.62 14.40 -7.55
N ARG A 69 -1.93 14.80 -8.79
CA ARG A 69 -3.01 15.75 -9.08
C ARG A 69 -4.20 15.02 -9.69
N GLU A 70 -5.39 15.52 -9.46
CA GLU A 70 -6.55 15.21 -10.30
C GLU A 70 -6.58 16.19 -11.46
N VAL A 71 -6.91 15.69 -12.65
CA VAL A 71 -7.12 16.46 -13.87
C VAL A 71 -8.55 16.22 -14.33
#